data_AF-A0A813LFN7-F1
#
_entry.id   AF-A0A813LFN7-F1
#
_cell.length_a   1.000
_cell.length_b   1.000
_cell.length_c   1.000
_cell.angle_alpha   90.00
_cell.angle_beta   90.00
_cell.angle_gamma   90.00
#
_symmetry.space_group_name_H-M   'P 1'
#
loop_
_entity.id
_entity.type
_entity.pdbx_description
1 polymer ?
#
loop_
_entity_poly.entity_id
_entity_poly.type
_entity_poly.pdbx_seq_one_letter_code
_entity_poly.pdbx_strand_id
1 'polypeptide(L)'
;DPKLLASLTERDSAAAEALLRDGKALISGRTKDADGRSVFWHAISHELPGPALAIWQRFPPQMAHIGVDLCELHPLTGDTLLHLACGVKRFDARAAELFANLLAASQAPERSRTNAAGQSFLHTAASRLNCWVLAHVFSSLPETSSLCAQKDNTGQTPLCLLARHLRVRCCGGARPTCPASSPRPPPPMGGHADRIAEGDEVELEVQDEFSGSPV
;
A
#
# COMPACT_ATOMS: atom_id res chain seq x y z
N ASP A 1 -16.64 -16.58 -17.16
CA ASP A 1 -16.37 -17.94 -17.67
C ASP A 1 -15.47 -18.67 -16.65
N PRO A 2 -15.90 -19.82 -16.10
CA PRO A 2 -15.11 -20.57 -15.13
C PRO A 2 -13.75 -21.04 -15.67
N LYS A 3 -13.62 -21.28 -16.98
CA LYS A 3 -12.34 -21.67 -17.59
C LYS A 3 -11.32 -20.53 -17.56
N LEU A 4 -11.77 -19.31 -17.87
CA LEU A 4 -10.91 -18.13 -17.80
C LEU A 4 -10.43 -17.88 -16.38
N LEU A 5 -11.33 -17.98 -15.39
CA LEU A 5 -10.95 -17.79 -13.99
C LEU A 5 -9.94 -18.87 -13.55
N ALA A 6 -10.17 -20.14 -13.90
CA ALA A 6 -9.24 -21.23 -13.63
C ALA A 6 -7.85 -20.97 -14.23
N SER A 7 -7.75 -20.56 -15.50
CA SER A 7 -6.46 -20.22 -16.13
C SER A 7 -5.74 -19.06 -15.44
N LEU A 8 -6.46 -18.05 -14.96
CA LEU A 8 -5.87 -16.95 -14.19
C LEU A 8 -5.35 -17.43 -12.82
N THR A 9 -6.12 -18.26 -12.13
CA THR A 9 -5.73 -18.84 -10.83
C THR A 9 -4.51 -19.76 -10.97
N GLU A 10 -4.44 -20.55 -12.04
CA GLU A 10 -3.30 -21.41 -12.39
C GLU A 10 -2.10 -20.63 -12.95
N ARG A 11 -2.24 -19.32 -13.16
CA ARG A 11 -1.23 -18.42 -13.73
C ARG A 11 -0.81 -18.80 -15.16
N ASP A 12 -1.69 -19.45 -15.91
CA ASP A 12 -1.47 -19.73 -17.33
C ASP A 12 -1.85 -18.50 -18.18
N SER A 13 -0.86 -17.63 -18.36
CA SER A 13 -1.00 -16.41 -19.16
C SER A 13 -1.40 -16.71 -20.61
N ALA A 14 -0.90 -17.80 -21.20
CA ALA A 14 -1.13 -18.10 -22.61
C ALA A 14 -2.56 -18.60 -22.83
N ALA A 15 -3.04 -19.50 -21.98
CA ALA A 15 -4.43 -19.97 -22.02
C ALA A 15 -5.41 -18.83 -21.74
N ALA A 16 -5.14 -17.99 -20.74
CA ALA A 16 -5.98 -16.84 -20.43
C ALA A 16 -6.07 -15.85 -21.61
N GLU A 17 -4.94 -15.52 -22.25
CA GLU A 17 -4.94 -14.66 -23.45
C GLU A 17 -5.69 -15.30 -24.62
N ALA A 18 -5.57 -16.62 -24.83
CA ALA A 18 -6.30 -17.34 -25.88
C ALA A 18 -7.82 -17.29 -25.68
N LEU A 19 -8.29 -17.50 -24.43
CA LEU A 19 -9.71 -17.40 -24.07
C LEU A 19 -10.25 -15.97 -24.25
N LEU A 20 -9.46 -14.96 -23.89
CA LEU A 20 -9.83 -13.55 -24.07
C LEU A 20 -9.92 -13.16 -25.55
N ARG A 21 -9.09 -13.78 -26.41
CA ARG A 21 -9.08 -13.55 -27.86
C ARG A 21 -10.31 -14.12 -28.56
N ASP A 22 -10.77 -15.32 -28.19
CA ASP A 22 -12.03 -15.91 -28.72
C ASP A 22 -13.25 -15.06 -28.34
N GLY A 23 -13.15 -14.37 -27.20
CA GLY A 23 -14.05 -13.29 -26.86
C GLY A 23 -15.45 -13.67 -26.44
N LYS A 24 -15.72 -14.96 -26.24
CA LYS A 24 -16.96 -15.44 -25.62
C LYS A 24 -16.82 -15.56 -24.10
N ALA A 25 -15.59 -15.60 -23.60
CA ALA A 25 -15.30 -15.85 -22.19
C ALA A 25 -15.69 -14.69 -21.25
N LEU A 26 -15.71 -13.45 -21.75
CA LEU A 26 -15.94 -12.25 -20.95
C LEU A 26 -16.84 -11.26 -21.69
N ILE A 27 -17.91 -10.84 -21.01
CA ILE A 27 -18.93 -9.92 -21.55
C ILE A 27 -18.72 -8.49 -21.01
N SER A 28 -18.11 -8.36 -19.83
CA SER A 28 -17.83 -7.08 -19.16
C SER A 28 -16.53 -7.16 -18.38
N GLY A 29 -15.76 -6.06 -18.35
CA GLY A 29 -14.61 -5.89 -17.46
C GLY A 29 -15.00 -5.86 -15.98
N ARG A 30 -16.30 -5.72 -15.67
CA ARG A 30 -16.88 -5.75 -14.31
C ARG A 30 -17.41 -7.12 -13.91
N THR A 31 -17.26 -8.15 -14.75
CA THR A 31 -17.69 -9.50 -14.37
C THR A 31 -16.91 -9.96 -13.15
N LYS A 32 -17.64 -10.23 -12.06
CA LYS A 32 -17.11 -10.65 -10.76
C LYS A 32 -17.29 -12.14 -10.54
N ASP A 33 -16.41 -12.71 -9.73
CA ASP A 33 -16.56 -14.05 -9.18
C ASP A 33 -17.50 -14.07 -7.95
N ALA A 34 -17.59 -15.21 -7.27
CA ALA A 34 -18.38 -15.37 -6.05
C ALA A 34 -17.85 -14.54 -4.87
N ASP A 35 -16.55 -14.21 -4.86
CA ASP A 35 -15.91 -13.38 -3.84
C ASP A 35 -16.04 -11.87 -4.14
N GLY A 36 -16.73 -11.51 -5.21
CA GLY A 36 -16.98 -10.13 -5.61
C GLY A 36 -15.78 -9.43 -6.28
N ARG A 37 -14.78 -10.19 -6.73
CA ARG A 37 -13.58 -9.70 -7.43
C ARG A 37 -13.73 -9.85 -8.93
N SER A 38 -13.36 -8.80 -9.67
CA SER A 38 -13.43 -8.84 -11.12
C SER A 38 -12.37 -9.77 -11.71
N VAL A 39 -12.64 -10.26 -12.92
CA VAL A 39 -11.62 -11.00 -13.70
C VAL A 39 -10.36 -10.14 -13.92
N PHE A 40 -10.52 -8.81 -14.03
CA PHE A 40 -9.40 -7.87 -14.13
C PHE A 40 -8.56 -7.82 -12.84
N TRP A 41 -9.22 -7.81 -11.68
CA TRP A 41 -8.58 -7.93 -10.37
C TRP A 41 -7.73 -9.19 -10.26
N HIS A 42 -8.29 -10.34 -10.67
CA HIS A 42 -7.57 -11.62 -10.69
C HIS A 42 -6.33 -11.57 -11.57
N ALA A 43 -6.43 -11.00 -12.78
CA ALA A 43 -5.29 -10.88 -13.67
C ALA A 43 -4.13 -10.06 -13.04
N ILE A 44 -4.44 -8.94 -12.35
CA ILE A 44 -3.40 -8.13 -11.69
C ILE A 44 -2.84 -8.84 -10.46
N SER A 45 -3.70 -9.36 -9.58
CA SER A 45 -3.27 -10.01 -8.33
C SER A 45 -2.47 -11.30 -8.56
N HIS A 46 -2.68 -11.98 -9.69
CA HIS A 46 -1.87 -13.11 -10.13
C HIS A 46 -0.61 -12.73 -10.93
N GLU A 47 -0.30 -11.44 -11.07
CA GLU A 47 0.86 -10.91 -11.79
C GLU A 47 0.87 -11.30 -13.28
N LEU A 48 -0.31 -11.23 -13.93
CA LEU A 48 -0.51 -11.58 -15.33
C LEU A 48 -0.81 -10.30 -16.16
N PRO A 49 0.19 -9.46 -16.44
CA PRO A 49 -0.04 -8.17 -17.09
C PRO A 49 -0.54 -8.32 -18.55
N GLY A 50 -0.21 -9.41 -19.24
CA GLY A 50 -0.72 -9.71 -20.58
C GLY A 50 -2.26 -9.87 -20.62
N PRO A 51 -2.82 -10.85 -19.88
CA PRO A 51 -4.27 -10.98 -19.72
C PRO A 51 -4.94 -9.70 -19.20
N ALA A 52 -4.34 -8.99 -18.24
CA ALA A 52 -4.88 -7.73 -17.74
C ALA A 52 -4.97 -6.66 -18.85
N LEU A 53 -3.90 -6.48 -19.65
CA LEU A 53 -3.91 -5.56 -20.80
C LEU A 53 -4.93 -5.97 -21.86
N ALA A 54 -5.08 -7.27 -22.13
CA ALA A 54 -6.10 -7.76 -23.07
C ALA A 54 -7.53 -7.44 -22.58
N ILE A 55 -7.81 -7.59 -21.28
CA ILE A 55 -9.07 -7.16 -20.67
C ILE A 55 -9.23 -5.64 -20.77
N TRP A 56 -8.18 -4.87 -20.46
CA TRP A 56 -8.19 -3.41 -20.53
C TRP A 56 -8.50 -2.88 -21.94
N GLN A 57 -7.84 -3.41 -22.96
CA GLN A 57 -8.03 -3.00 -24.36
C GLN A 57 -9.46 -3.29 -24.85
N ARG A 58 -10.05 -4.38 -24.35
CA ARG A 58 -11.39 -4.80 -24.72
C ARG A 58 -12.49 -4.08 -23.94
N PHE A 59 -12.23 -3.79 -22.66
CA PHE A 59 -13.18 -3.16 -21.74
C PHE A 59 -12.56 -1.93 -21.08
N PRO A 60 -12.17 -0.90 -21.86
CA PRO A 60 -11.56 0.30 -21.30
C PRO A 60 -12.51 0.98 -20.29
N PRO A 61 -11.98 1.62 -19.24
CA PRO A 61 -12.77 2.13 -18.12
C PRO A 61 -13.78 3.24 -18.52
N GLN A 62 -13.58 3.88 -19.67
CA GLN A 62 -14.49 4.89 -20.22
C GLN A 62 -15.81 4.29 -20.72
N MET A 63 -15.87 2.97 -20.95
CA MET A 63 -17.11 2.30 -21.34
C MET A 63 -18.03 2.16 -20.13
N ALA A 64 -19.06 3.01 -20.07
CA ALA A 64 -20.06 2.96 -19.01
C ALA A 64 -20.65 1.54 -18.88
N HIS A 65 -20.78 1.06 -17.63
CA HIS A 65 -21.38 -0.22 -17.22
C HIS A 65 -20.65 -1.51 -17.65
N ILE A 66 -19.82 -1.49 -18.69
CA ILE A 66 -19.09 -2.69 -19.16
C ILE A 66 -17.57 -2.59 -19.05
N GLY A 67 -17.02 -1.39 -18.92
CA GLY A 67 -15.59 -1.14 -18.74
C GLY A 67 -15.08 -1.54 -17.37
N VAL A 68 -13.76 -1.72 -17.24
CA VAL A 68 -13.06 -1.99 -15.98
C VAL A 68 -13.47 -0.99 -14.89
N ASP A 69 -13.71 -1.48 -13.68
CA ASP A 69 -14.08 -0.65 -12.54
C ASP A 69 -12.84 -0.16 -11.77
N LEU A 70 -12.43 1.08 -12.00
CA LEU A 70 -11.25 1.66 -11.33
C LEU A 70 -11.44 1.84 -9.81
N CYS A 71 -12.70 1.87 -9.36
CA CYS A 71 -13.07 2.03 -7.96
C CYS A 71 -13.10 0.71 -7.18
N GLU A 72 -12.77 -0.41 -7.83
CA GLU A 72 -12.76 -1.72 -7.20
C GLU A 72 -11.76 -1.78 -6.03
N LEU A 73 -12.21 -2.35 -4.91
CA LEU A 73 -11.46 -2.48 -3.67
C LEU A 73 -11.38 -3.94 -3.23
N HIS A 74 -10.25 -4.33 -2.65
CA HIS A 74 -10.18 -5.59 -1.93
C HIS A 74 -11.08 -5.52 -0.69
N PRO A 75 -11.97 -6.49 -0.46
CA PRO A 75 -12.96 -6.42 0.64
C PRO A 75 -12.33 -6.33 2.03
N LEU A 76 -11.19 -7.02 2.26
CA LEU A 76 -10.52 -7.02 3.56
C LEU A 76 -9.43 -5.95 3.71
N THR A 77 -8.48 -5.87 2.78
CA THR A 77 -7.36 -4.93 2.89
C THR A 77 -7.69 -3.53 2.41
N GLY A 78 -8.79 -3.33 1.67
CA GLY A 78 -9.12 -2.04 1.05
C GLY A 78 -8.17 -1.63 -0.07
N ASP A 79 -7.32 -2.54 -0.57
CA ASP A 79 -6.39 -2.24 -1.65
C ASP A 79 -7.16 -1.84 -2.92
N THR A 80 -6.64 -0.87 -3.66
CA THR A 80 -7.14 -0.50 -4.98
C THR A 80 -6.37 -1.24 -6.07
N LEU A 81 -6.83 -1.17 -7.33
CA LEU A 81 -6.07 -1.69 -8.47
C LEU A 81 -4.66 -1.08 -8.59
N LEU A 82 -4.48 0.19 -8.20
CA LEU A 82 -3.17 0.84 -8.15
C LEU A 82 -2.26 0.21 -7.08
N HIS A 83 -2.81 -0.16 -5.91
CA HIS A 83 -2.05 -0.88 -4.87
C HIS A 83 -1.55 -2.22 -5.41
N LEU A 84 -2.45 -3.00 -6.04
CA LEU A 84 -2.09 -4.29 -6.62
C LEU A 84 -1.00 -4.16 -7.68
N ALA A 85 -1.16 -3.21 -8.62
CA ALA A 85 -0.20 -2.99 -9.70
C ALA A 85 1.20 -2.60 -9.16
N CYS A 86 1.26 -1.85 -8.05
CA CYS A 86 2.52 -1.55 -7.37
C CYS A 86 3.10 -2.75 -6.60
N GLY A 87 2.25 -3.68 -6.18
CA GLY A 87 2.60 -4.86 -5.38
C GLY A 87 3.15 -6.05 -6.15
N VAL A 88 3.11 -6.00 -7.49
CA VAL A 88 3.61 -7.05 -8.40
C VAL A 88 5.11 -7.32 -8.14
N LYS A 89 5.50 -8.59 -8.01
CA LYS A 89 6.91 -8.96 -7.76
C LYS A 89 7.74 -8.84 -9.03
N ARG A 90 7.21 -9.24 -10.18
CA ARG A 90 7.89 -9.16 -11.48
C ARG A 90 7.37 -7.96 -12.26
N PHE A 91 8.06 -6.83 -12.13
CA PHE A 91 7.68 -5.59 -12.81
C PHE A 91 8.41 -5.47 -14.15
N ASP A 92 7.75 -5.93 -15.21
CA ASP A 92 8.24 -5.85 -16.59
C ASP A 92 7.59 -4.70 -17.39
N ALA A 93 7.90 -4.62 -18.68
CA ALA A 93 7.35 -3.58 -19.56
C ALA A 93 5.81 -3.61 -19.66
N ARG A 94 5.20 -4.81 -19.61
CA ARG A 94 3.74 -4.94 -19.67
C ARG A 94 3.10 -4.50 -18.35
N ALA A 95 3.72 -4.82 -17.21
CA ALA A 95 3.28 -4.32 -15.91
C ALA A 95 3.40 -2.80 -15.81
N ALA A 96 4.48 -2.22 -16.36
CA ALA A 96 4.67 -0.77 -16.45
C ALA A 96 3.60 -0.11 -17.32
N GLU A 97 3.29 -0.66 -18.50
CA GLU A 97 2.22 -0.20 -19.38
C GLU A 97 0.86 -0.25 -18.68
N LEU A 98 0.54 -1.38 -18.03
CA LEU A 98 -0.70 -1.55 -17.29
C LEU A 98 -0.83 -0.52 -16.15
N PHE A 99 0.25 -0.28 -15.41
CA PHE A 99 0.28 0.74 -14.36
C PHE A 99 0.06 2.14 -14.94
N ALA A 100 0.75 2.50 -16.03
CA ALA A 100 0.59 3.80 -16.68
C ALA A 100 -0.86 4.02 -17.15
N ASN A 101 -1.47 2.99 -17.74
CA ASN A 101 -2.87 3.02 -18.17
C ASN A 101 -3.83 3.21 -16.98
N LEU A 102 -3.63 2.48 -15.88
CA LEU A 102 -4.42 2.62 -14.66
C LEU A 102 -4.29 4.03 -14.08
N LEU A 103 -3.06 4.54 -13.97
CA LEU A 103 -2.77 5.86 -13.41
C LEU A 103 -3.40 6.98 -14.24
N ALA A 104 -3.28 6.89 -15.57
CA ALA A 104 -3.83 7.87 -16.50
C ALA A 104 -5.37 7.91 -16.48
N ALA A 105 -6.01 6.75 -16.31
CA ALA A 105 -7.48 6.67 -16.24
C ALA A 105 -8.06 7.00 -14.86
N SER A 106 -7.24 6.94 -13.80
CA SER A 106 -7.68 7.20 -12.42
C SER A 106 -7.82 8.71 -12.14
N GLN A 107 -8.93 9.12 -11.52
CA GLN A 107 -9.11 10.51 -11.12
C GLN A 107 -8.43 10.77 -9.77
N ALA A 108 -8.38 12.04 -9.36
CA ALA A 108 -7.74 12.46 -8.12
C ALA A 108 -8.21 11.68 -6.88
N PRO A 109 -9.51 11.45 -6.63
CA PRO A 109 -9.97 10.72 -5.45
C PRO A 109 -9.57 9.24 -5.45
N GLU A 110 -9.43 8.58 -6.61
CA GLU A 110 -8.94 7.20 -6.68
C GLU A 110 -7.43 7.15 -6.45
N ARG A 111 -6.69 8.14 -6.96
CA ARG A 111 -5.23 8.25 -6.78
C ARG A 111 -4.83 8.54 -5.33
N SER A 112 -5.64 9.30 -4.59
CA SER A 112 -5.38 9.63 -3.19
C SER A 112 -5.96 8.62 -2.20
N ARG A 113 -6.70 7.60 -2.68
CA ARG A 113 -7.33 6.60 -1.82
C ARG A 113 -6.28 5.76 -1.08
N THR A 114 -6.57 5.53 0.19
CA THR A 114 -5.78 4.63 1.05
C THR A 114 -6.51 3.32 1.30
N ASN A 115 -5.74 2.26 1.49
CA ASN A 115 -6.24 0.97 1.95
C ASN A 115 -6.57 0.99 3.46
N ALA A 116 -6.98 -0.15 4.03
CA ALA A 116 -7.34 -0.30 5.44
C ALA A 116 -6.18 -0.02 6.42
N ALA A 117 -4.93 -0.11 5.96
CA ALA A 117 -3.74 0.24 6.74
C ALA A 117 -3.40 1.73 6.66
N GLY A 118 -4.23 2.56 6.01
CA GLY A 118 -3.94 3.97 5.76
C GLY A 118 -2.86 4.18 4.71
N GLN A 119 -2.48 3.14 3.97
CA GLN A 119 -1.43 3.19 2.96
C GLN A 119 -2.02 3.60 1.62
N SER A 120 -1.35 4.53 0.94
CA SER A 120 -1.59 4.83 -0.48
C SER A 120 -0.81 3.89 -1.39
N PHE A 121 -1.09 3.90 -2.69
CA PHE A 121 -0.34 3.09 -3.66
C PHE A 121 1.17 3.42 -3.66
N LEU A 122 1.56 4.66 -3.30
CA LEU A 122 2.96 5.07 -3.15
C LEU A 122 3.65 4.39 -1.98
N HIS A 123 2.95 4.15 -0.86
CA HIS A 123 3.50 3.35 0.24
C HIS A 123 3.83 1.93 -0.25
N THR A 124 2.91 1.36 -1.05
CA THR A 124 3.11 0.04 -1.65
C THR A 124 4.32 0.02 -2.58
N ALA A 125 4.40 0.96 -3.52
CA ALA A 125 5.53 1.09 -4.45
C ALA A 125 6.87 1.28 -3.71
N ALA A 126 6.90 2.12 -2.68
CA ALA A 126 8.08 2.37 -1.86
C ALA A 126 8.53 1.12 -1.08
N SER A 127 7.58 0.39 -0.47
CA SER A 127 7.86 -0.85 0.25
C SER A 127 8.45 -1.95 -0.64
N ARG A 128 8.06 -1.98 -1.92
CA ARG A 128 8.55 -2.91 -2.93
C ARG A 128 9.80 -2.43 -3.66
N LEU A 129 10.27 -1.21 -3.38
CA LEU A 129 11.36 -0.55 -4.10
C LEU A 129 11.12 -0.50 -5.62
N ASN A 130 9.87 -0.24 -6.02
CA ASN A 130 9.53 -0.07 -7.43
C ASN A 130 9.90 1.34 -7.90
N CYS A 131 11.19 1.56 -8.16
CA CYS A 131 11.72 2.87 -8.55
C CYS A 131 11.13 3.39 -9.87
N TRP A 132 10.75 2.50 -10.79
CA TRP A 132 10.11 2.91 -12.04
C TRP A 132 8.77 3.58 -11.76
N VAL A 133 7.90 2.95 -10.95
CA VAL A 133 6.60 3.52 -10.58
C VAL A 133 6.78 4.87 -9.89
N LEU A 134 7.70 4.96 -8.93
CA LEU A 134 7.98 6.21 -8.22
C LEU A 134 8.41 7.32 -9.20
N ALA A 135 9.40 7.04 -10.06
CA ALA A 135 9.89 8.00 -11.05
C ALA A 135 8.81 8.42 -12.05
N HIS A 136 8.02 7.45 -12.54
CA HIS A 136 6.93 7.71 -13.48
C HIS A 136 5.86 8.61 -12.86
N VAL A 137 5.40 8.30 -11.64
CA VAL A 137 4.37 9.08 -10.95
C VAL A 137 4.83 10.52 -10.73
N PHE A 138 6.06 10.74 -10.28
CA PHE A 138 6.59 12.10 -10.07
C PHE A 138 6.79 12.88 -11.37
N SER A 139 7.09 12.18 -12.47
CA SER A 139 7.26 12.82 -13.78
C SER A 139 5.91 13.16 -14.42
N SER A 140 4.91 12.30 -14.24
CA SER A 140 3.61 12.44 -14.91
C SER A 140 2.60 13.26 -14.10
N LEU A 141 2.66 13.23 -12.77
CA LEU A 141 1.64 13.84 -11.88
C LEU A 141 2.29 14.53 -10.66
N PRO A 142 2.89 15.73 -10.83
CA PRO A 142 3.58 16.44 -9.74
C PRO A 142 2.70 16.72 -8.52
N GLU A 143 1.37 16.79 -8.69
CA GLU A 143 0.40 17.00 -7.62
C GLU A 143 0.35 15.85 -6.59
N THR A 144 0.80 14.66 -6.98
CA THR A 144 0.90 13.50 -6.08
C THR A 144 2.05 13.58 -5.08
N SER A 145 2.87 14.63 -5.14
CA SER A 145 3.91 14.93 -4.15
C SER A 145 3.36 15.03 -2.72
N SER A 146 2.13 15.52 -2.56
CA SER A 146 1.43 15.55 -1.26
C SER A 146 1.28 14.16 -0.61
N LEU A 147 1.06 13.12 -1.41
CA LEU A 147 0.93 11.73 -0.95
C LEU A 147 2.24 11.17 -0.39
N CYS A 148 3.39 11.79 -0.67
CA CYS A 148 4.69 11.39 -0.12
C CYS A 148 4.91 11.84 1.32
N ALA A 149 4.16 12.85 1.76
CA ALA A 149 4.16 13.32 3.14
C ALA A 149 3.06 12.65 3.97
N GLN A 150 2.09 11.99 3.33
CA GLN A 150 1.03 11.26 4.00
C GLN A 150 1.60 10.12 4.84
N LYS A 151 1.13 10.02 6.08
CA LYS A 151 1.47 8.93 6.99
C LYS A 151 0.40 7.85 6.91
N ASP A 152 0.84 6.59 6.92
CA ASP A 152 -0.04 5.46 7.16
C ASP A 152 -0.44 5.33 8.63
N ASN A 153 -1.24 4.31 8.98
CA ASN A 153 -1.71 4.10 10.35
C ASN A 153 -0.57 3.80 11.35
N THR A 154 0.64 3.50 10.86
CA THR A 154 1.84 3.29 11.69
C THR A 154 2.71 4.54 11.81
N GLY A 155 2.27 5.66 11.22
CA GLY A 155 3.00 6.91 11.20
C GLY A 155 4.12 6.96 10.15
N GLN A 156 4.21 5.99 9.24
CA GLN A 156 5.25 5.92 8.22
C GLN A 156 4.79 6.58 6.92
N THR A 157 5.68 7.32 6.26
CA THR A 157 5.43 7.88 4.93
C THR A 157 6.07 7.00 3.84
N PRO A 158 5.68 7.14 2.55
CA PRO A 158 6.34 6.42 1.46
C PRO A 158 7.85 6.67 1.41
N LEU A 159 8.30 7.89 1.69
CA LEU A 159 9.72 8.23 1.71
C LEU A 159 10.47 7.58 2.87
N CYS A 160 9.85 7.50 4.05
CA CYS A 160 10.43 6.78 5.19
C CYS A 160 10.59 5.28 4.88
N LEU A 161 9.58 4.67 4.24
CA LEU A 161 9.64 3.27 3.79
C LEU A 161 10.77 3.06 2.79
N LEU A 162 10.82 3.89 1.74
CA LEU A 162 11.86 3.84 0.71
C LEU A 162 13.26 3.96 1.32
N ALA A 163 13.48 4.98 2.16
CA ALA A 163 14.76 5.20 2.83
C ALA A 163 15.17 4.02 3.71
N ARG A 164 14.23 3.44 4.47
CA ARG A 164 14.48 2.24 5.28
C ARG A 164 14.91 1.06 4.42
N HIS A 165 14.19 0.76 3.35
CA HIS A 165 14.49 -0.36 2.47
C HIS A 165 15.80 -0.18 1.71
N LEU A 166 16.12 1.05 1.27
CA LEU A 166 17.40 1.38 0.66
C LEU A 166 18.56 1.23 1.66
N ARG A 167 18.42 1.68 2.91
CA ARG A 167 19.44 1.45 3.95
C ARG A 167 19.70 -0.04 4.16
N VAL A 168 18.65 -0.86 4.25
CA VAL A 168 18.82 -2.32 4.42
C VAL A 168 19.57 -2.95 3.25
N ARG A 169 19.29 -2.52 2.01
CA ARG A 169 19.95 -3.07 0.81
C ARG A 169 21.36 -2.53 0.57
N CYS A 170 21.57 -1.23 0.76
CA CYS A 170 22.86 -0.58 0.52
C CYS A 170 23.85 -0.77 1.68
N CYS A 171 23.35 -0.92 2.91
CA CYS A 171 24.18 -1.05 4.11
C CYS A 171 24.20 -2.48 4.67
N GLY A 172 23.85 -3.49 3.86
CA GLY A 172 23.67 -4.89 4.24
C GLY A 172 24.93 -5.59 4.78
N GLY A 173 25.37 -5.22 5.99
CA GLY A 173 26.42 -5.91 6.73
C GLY A 173 26.82 -5.25 8.06
N ALA A 174 26.60 -3.95 8.25
CA ALA A 174 26.89 -3.32 9.54
C ALA A 174 25.61 -3.24 10.36
N ARG A 175 25.43 -4.22 11.26
CA ARG A 175 24.61 -4.02 12.45
C ARG A 175 25.11 -2.71 13.08
N PRO A 176 24.26 -1.71 13.38
CA PRO A 176 24.72 -0.60 14.19
C PRO A 176 25.13 -1.22 15.53
N THR A 177 26.43 -1.39 15.76
CA THR A 177 26.91 -1.50 17.12
C THR A 177 26.53 -0.18 17.74
N CYS A 178 25.47 -0.19 18.55
CA CYS A 178 25.30 0.85 19.54
C CYS A 178 26.68 1.04 20.17
N PRO A 179 27.28 2.25 20.15
CA PRO A 179 28.46 2.48 20.95
C PRO A 179 28.05 2.06 22.36
N ALA A 180 28.74 1.04 22.89
CA ALA A 180 28.53 0.57 24.23
C ALA A 180 28.45 1.82 25.11
N SER A 181 27.31 1.97 25.80
CA SER A 181 27.15 2.99 26.83
C SER A 181 28.43 3.00 27.66
N SER A 182 29.10 4.14 27.69
CA SER A 182 30.34 4.35 28.40
C SER A 182 30.28 3.70 29.79
N PRO A 183 31.37 3.07 30.28
CA PRO A 183 31.37 2.49 31.61
C PRO A 183 30.97 3.57 32.61
N ARG A 184 29.87 3.33 33.33
CA ARG A 184 29.42 4.18 34.42
C ARG A 184 30.57 4.25 35.44
N PRO A 185 31.07 5.43 35.80
CA PRO A 185 32.10 5.52 36.83
C PRO A 185 31.53 4.96 38.15
N PRO A 186 32.35 4.26 38.95
CA PRO A 186 31.91 3.70 40.21
C PRO A 186 31.48 4.82 41.17
N PRO A 187 30.45 4.59 42.01
CA PRO A 187 30.00 5.58 42.96
C PRO A 187 31.09 5.88 44.00
N PRO A 188 31.20 7.14 44.46
CA PRO A 188 32.14 7.50 45.50
C PRO A 188 31.75 6.81 46.82
N MET A 189 32.69 6.07 47.39
CA MET A 189 32.62 5.54 48.75
C MET A 189 32.86 6.67 49.75
N GLY A 190 31.79 7.12 50.39
CA GLY A 190 31.78 7.90 51.63
C GLY A 190 30.35 7.79 52.17
N GLY A 191 30.08 7.14 53.29
CA GLY A 191 30.57 7.47 54.62
C GLY A 191 29.40 8.13 55.37
N HIS A 192 28.84 7.40 56.34
CA HIS A 192 27.86 7.77 57.39
C HIS A 192 27.87 9.27 57.79
N ALA A 193 26.82 9.93 58.30
CA ALA A 193 25.46 9.67 58.80
C ALA A 193 24.71 11.03 58.65
N ASP A 194 23.39 11.21 58.70
CA ASP A 194 22.48 11.24 59.86
C ASP A 194 21.20 11.95 59.30
N ARG A 195 19.99 11.39 59.40
CA ARG A 195 18.93 11.66 60.41
C ARG A 195 17.92 12.78 60.01
N ILE A 196 16.63 12.50 60.28
CA ILE A 196 15.46 13.42 60.44
C ILE A 196 14.84 13.89 59.08
N ALA A 197 13.54 14.00 58.78
CA ALA A 197 12.18 13.95 59.40
C ALA A 197 11.19 13.73 58.20
N GLU A 198 10.08 13.00 58.31
CA GLU A 198 8.71 13.46 58.69
C GLU A 198 7.96 14.26 57.59
N GLY A 199 6.71 13.87 57.31
CA GLY A 199 5.68 14.59 56.52
C GLY A 199 5.83 14.48 54.98
N ASP A 200 4.80 14.36 54.16
CA ASP A 200 3.36 14.44 54.35
C ASP A 200 2.67 13.79 53.12
N GLU A 201 1.48 13.25 53.35
CA GLU A 201 0.52 12.84 52.33
C GLU A 201 0.11 14.02 51.44
N VAL A 202 -0.04 13.82 50.12
CA VAL A 202 -1.11 14.49 49.37
C VAL A 202 -1.56 13.58 48.23
N GLU A 203 -2.75 12.99 48.40
CA GLU A 203 -3.63 12.54 47.32
C GLU A 203 -4.01 13.73 46.44
N LEU A 204 -3.89 13.59 45.13
CA LEU A 204 -4.57 14.49 44.18
C LEU A 204 -5.67 13.70 43.50
N GLU A 205 -6.83 13.68 44.17
CA GLU A 205 -8.12 13.53 43.53
C GLU A 205 -8.40 14.75 42.64
N VAL A 206 -8.78 14.53 41.38
CA VAL A 206 -9.46 15.53 40.57
C VAL A 206 -10.68 14.88 39.94
N GLN A 207 -11.78 14.90 40.69
CA GLN A 207 -13.16 14.96 40.19
C GLN A 207 -13.53 16.47 40.15
N ASP A 208 -14.45 17.03 39.38
CA ASP A 208 -15.52 16.50 38.54
C ASP A 208 -16.00 17.61 37.59
N GLU A 209 -16.75 17.20 36.57
CA GLU A 209 -17.87 17.87 35.89
C GLU A 209 -17.96 19.42 35.82
N PHE A 210 -18.16 19.93 34.59
CA PHE A 210 -19.24 20.90 34.40
C PHE A 210 -19.99 20.74 33.08
N SER A 211 -21.29 20.55 33.26
CA SER A 211 -22.43 20.50 32.35
C SER A 211 -22.58 21.70 31.41
N GLY A 212 -23.19 21.48 30.23
CA GLY A 212 -23.76 22.56 29.42
C GLY A 212 -24.38 22.08 28.11
N SER A 213 -25.70 21.90 28.13
CA SER A 213 -26.59 21.40 27.06
C SER A 213 -26.84 22.40 25.90
N PRO A 214 -27.58 22.00 24.84
CA PRO A 214 -27.51 22.59 23.50
C PRO A 214 -28.46 23.77 23.28
N VAL A 215 -28.22 24.49 22.18
CA VAL A 215 -29.20 25.36 21.48
C VAL A 215 -29.26 24.93 20.03
#